data_AF-A0A1Q5PHB6-F1
#
_entry.id   AF-A0A1Q5PHB6-F1
#
_cell.length_a   1.000
_cell.length_b   1.000
_cell.length_c   1.000
_cell.angle_alpha   90.00
_cell.angle_beta   90.00
_cell.angle_gamma   90.00
#
_symmetry.space_group_name_H-M   'P 1'
#
loop_
_entity.id
_entity.type
_entity.pdbx_description
1 polymer ?
#
loop_
_entity_poly.entity_id
_entity_poly.type
_entity_poly.pdbx_seq_one_letter_code
_entity_poly.pdbx_strand_id
1 'polypeptide(L)'
;MTIEQTRTYTPLENFLDSLADQELTCYASDLLQQRGCGSMDELSQAVRRATEVCTSMHLPLNENFKPVYRSQAGEVVQDWRLSPMAYMLTVLNADSKNDLVARTQLEMVRRFLNNQ
;
A
#
# COMPACT_ATOMS: atom_id res chain seq x y z
N MET A 1 -3.92 -16.71 -27.57
CA MET A 1 -5.02 -16.95 -26.61
C MET A 1 -4.41 -17.72 -25.46
N THR A 2 -3.89 -17.02 -24.45
CA THR A 2 -3.24 -17.64 -23.29
C THR A 2 -4.35 -17.97 -22.30
N ILE A 3 -4.62 -19.26 -22.12
CA ILE A 3 -5.57 -19.75 -21.13
C ILE A 3 -4.93 -19.46 -19.77
N GLU A 4 -5.51 -18.53 -19.01
CA GLU A 4 -5.13 -18.29 -17.62
C GLU A 4 -5.35 -19.59 -16.84
N GLN A 5 -4.27 -20.11 -16.27
CA GLN A 5 -4.33 -21.28 -15.40
C GLN A 5 -5.06 -20.88 -14.11
N THR A 6 -6.28 -21.37 -13.95
CA THR A 6 -7.01 -21.26 -12.68
C THR A 6 -6.23 -22.03 -11.61
N ARG A 7 -5.50 -21.31 -10.75
CA ARG A 7 -4.86 -21.92 -9.57
C ARG A 7 -5.98 -22.43 -8.66
N THR A 8 -6.07 -23.75 -8.51
CA THR A 8 -6.99 -24.38 -7.57
C THR A 8 -6.42 -24.26 -6.16
N TYR A 9 -6.75 -23.18 -5.45
CA TYR A 9 -6.37 -23.00 -4.05
C TYR A 9 -7.10 -24.01 -3.16
N THR A 10 -6.39 -24.56 -2.18
CA THR A 10 -7.00 -25.41 -1.16
C THR A 10 -7.87 -24.56 -0.22
N PRO A 11 -8.91 -25.13 0.43
CA PRO A 11 -9.73 -24.39 1.39
C PRO A 11 -8.93 -23.72 2.52
N LEU A 12 -7.81 -24.33 2.93
CA LEU A 12 -6.92 -23.75 3.94
C LEU A 12 -6.19 -22.51 3.42
N GLU A 13 -5.69 -22.54 2.17
CA GLU A 13 -5.03 -21.37 1.58
C GLU A 13 -6.00 -20.20 1.43
N ASN A 14 -7.24 -20.45 0.99
CA ASN A 14 -8.27 -19.40 0.92
C ASN A 14 -8.57 -18.80 2.31
N PHE A 15 -8.56 -19.63 3.35
CA PHE A 15 -8.74 -19.16 4.73
C PHE A 15 -7.55 -18.31 5.19
N LEU A 16 -6.31 -18.73 4.92
CA LEU A 16 -5.11 -17.96 5.24
C LEU A 16 -5.08 -16.62 4.49
N ASP A 17 -5.41 -16.61 3.20
CA ASP A 17 -5.52 -15.39 2.41
C ASP A 17 -6.60 -14.46 2.96
N SER A 18 -7.73 -15.01 3.43
CA SER A 18 -8.80 -14.23 4.06
C SER A 18 -8.37 -13.61 5.39
N LEU A 19 -7.52 -14.29 6.16
CA LEU A 19 -6.94 -13.74 7.40
C LEU A 19 -5.96 -12.62 7.08
N ALA A 20 -5.05 -12.82 6.12
CA ALA A 20 -4.13 -11.77 5.67
C ALA A 20 -4.89 -10.54 5.14
N ASP A 21 -5.96 -10.77 4.37
CA ASP A 21 -6.84 -9.72 3.88
C ASP A 21 -7.51 -8.90 4.99
N GLN A 22 -7.76 -9.48 6.18
CA GLN A 22 -8.34 -8.73 7.30
C GLN A 22 -7.38 -7.68 7.86
N GLU A 23 -6.06 -7.90 7.73
CA GLU A 23 -5.04 -6.95 8.19
C GLU A 23 -4.84 -5.76 7.23
N LEU A 24 -5.33 -5.88 6.00
CA LEU A 24 -5.27 -4.83 4.97
C LEU A 24 -6.36 -3.76 5.20
N THR A 25 -6.15 -2.93 6.22
CA THR A 25 -7.16 -2.00 6.77
C THR A 25 -7.12 -0.59 6.18
N CYS A 26 -6.12 -0.25 5.38
CA CYS A 26 -5.96 1.08 4.78
C CYS A 26 -6.17 1.03 3.26
N TYR A 27 -6.66 2.11 2.66
CA TYR A 27 -6.60 2.29 1.21
C TYR A 27 -5.46 3.23 0.83
N ALA A 28 -4.73 2.92 -0.24
CA ALA A 28 -3.68 3.81 -0.74
C ALA A 28 -4.27 5.17 -1.16
N SER A 29 -5.47 5.17 -1.74
CA SER A 29 -6.20 6.39 -2.10
C SER A 29 -6.53 7.32 -0.92
N ASP A 30 -6.47 6.85 0.33
CA ASP A 30 -6.61 7.73 1.50
C ASP A 30 -5.48 8.79 1.51
N LEU A 31 -4.32 8.47 0.95
CA LEU A 31 -3.22 9.43 0.79
C LEU A 31 -3.57 10.56 -0.19
N LEU A 32 -4.38 10.29 -1.23
CA LEU A 32 -4.90 11.34 -2.12
C LEU A 32 -5.90 12.23 -1.39
N GLN A 33 -6.80 11.63 -0.59
CA GLN A 33 -7.80 12.36 0.18
C GLN A 33 -7.15 13.28 1.23
N GLN A 34 -6.08 12.81 1.87
CA GLN A 34 -5.28 13.56 2.83
C GLN A 34 -4.33 14.57 2.16
N ARG A 35 -4.34 14.67 0.83
CA ARG A 35 -3.43 15.51 0.03
C ARG A 35 -1.95 15.17 0.24
N GLY A 36 -1.61 13.93 0.56
CA GLY A 36 -0.23 13.43 0.61
C GLY A 36 0.34 13.05 -0.76
N CYS A 37 -0.53 12.86 -1.77
CA CYS A 37 -0.18 12.78 -3.19
C CYS A 37 -1.11 13.68 -4.00
N GLY A 38 -0.61 14.24 -5.11
CA GLY A 38 -1.35 15.12 -6.00
C GLY A 38 -2.07 14.40 -7.15
N SER A 39 -1.71 13.14 -7.44
CA SER A 39 -2.32 12.37 -8.53
C SER A 39 -2.23 10.87 -8.30
N MET A 40 -3.06 10.11 -9.04
CA MET A 40 -3.02 8.65 -9.02
C MET A 40 -1.68 8.08 -9.53
N ASP A 41 -1.02 8.77 -10.47
CA ASP A 41 0.30 8.39 -10.95
C ASP A 41 1.35 8.52 -9.83
N GLU A 42 1.35 9.64 -9.10
CA GLU A 42 2.23 9.85 -7.95
C GLU A 42 1.98 8.80 -6.85
N LEU A 43 0.71 8.49 -6.57
CA LEU A 43 0.35 7.41 -5.63
C LEU A 43 0.89 6.05 -6.09
N SER A 44 0.73 5.73 -7.37
CA SER A 44 1.22 4.47 -7.95
C SER A 44 2.74 4.35 -7.83
N GLN A 45 3.46 5.46 -8.04
CA GLN A 45 4.92 5.51 -7.85
C GLN A 45 5.32 5.35 -6.37
N ALA A 46 4.56 5.92 -5.43
CA ALA A 46 4.80 5.75 -4.00
C ALA A 46 4.58 4.30 -3.55
N VAL A 47 3.49 3.66 -4.01
CA VAL A 47 3.21 2.23 -3.76
C VAL A 47 4.30 1.35 -4.36
N ARG A 48 4.77 1.66 -5.58
CA ARG A 48 5.87 0.92 -6.21
C ARG A 48 7.14 0.97 -5.38
N ARG A 49 7.56 2.17 -4.96
CA ARG A 49 8.75 2.36 -4.11
C ARG A 49 8.61 1.65 -2.76
N ALA A 50 7.43 1.69 -2.14
CA ALA A 50 7.15 0.95 -0.91
C ALA A 50 7.24 -0.58 -1.11
N THR A 51 6.76 -1.07 -2.25
CA THR A 51 6.87 -2.50 -2.64
C THR A 51 8.33 -2.91 -2.85
N GLU A 52 9.16 -2.04 -3.44
CA GLU A 52 10.60 -2.25 -3.63
C GLU A 52 11.33 -2.39 -2.27
N VAL A 53 10.94 -1.60 -1.25
CA VAL A 53 11.44 -1.75 0.12
C VAL A 53 11.11 -3.12 0.70
N CYS A 54 9.83 -3.52 0.63
CA CYS A 54 9.40 -4.83 1.13
C CYS A 54 10.10 -5.99 0.40
N THR A 55 10.25 -5.89 -0.91
CA THR A 55 10.97 -6.88 -1.73
C THR A 55 12.42 -7.01 -1.29
N SER A 56 13.11 -5.87 -1.09
CA SER A 56 14.52 -5.84 -0.66
C SER A 56 14.70 -6.45 0.74
N MET A 57 13.69 -6.31 1.60
CA MET A 57 13.69 -6.84 2.97
C MET A 57 13.05 -8.24 3.07
N HIS A 58 12.70 -8.88 1.96
CA HIS A 58 12.05 -10.19 1.91
C HIS A 58 10.74 -10.26 2.73
N LEU A 59 9.99 -9.15 2.75
CA LEU A 59 8.68 -9.06 3.40
C LEU A 59 7.57 -9.55 2.43
N PRO A 60 6.55 -10.26 2.94
CA PRO A 60 5.50 -10.83 2.12
C PRO A 60 4.61 -9.73 1.51
N LEU A 61 4.65 -9.57 0.18
CA LEU A 61 3.88 -8.54 -0.51
C LEU A 61 2.36 -8.79 -0.45
N ASN A 62 1.93 -10.05 -0.54
CA ASN A 62 0.52 -10.43 -0.49
C ASN A 62 -0.16 -10.10 0.85
N GLU A 63 0.60 -10.06 1.95
CA GLU A 63 0.13 -9.67 3.28
C GLU A 63 0.13 -8.15 3.50
N ASN A 64 0.71 -7.39 2.59
CA ASN A 64 0.97 -5.96 2.77
C ASN A 64 0.35 -5.07 1.69
N PHE A 65 0.23 -5.57 0.47
CA PHE A 65 -0.24 -4.86 -0.71
C PHE A 65 -1.20 -5.75 -1.50
N LYS A 66 -2.47 -5.34 -1.58
CA LYS A 66 -3.46 -6.01 -2.42
C LYS A 66 -4.08 -5.04 -3.41
N PRO A 67 -3.81 -5.18 -4.72
CA PRO A 67 -4.52 -4.42 -5.75
C PRO A 67 -6.01 -4.73 -5.67
N VAL A 68 -6.82 -3.68 -5.72
CA VAL A 68 -8.28 -3.77 -5.79
C VAL A 68 -8.79 -2.83 -6.86
N TYR A 69 -9.95 -3.15 -7.42
CA TYR A 69 -10.64 -2.29 -8.37
C TYR A 69 -11.94 -1.82 -7.74
N ARG A 70 -12.15 -0.51 -7.68
CA ARG A 70 -13.33 0.10 -7.06
C ARG A 70 -14.12 0.87 -8.10
N SER A 71 -15.44 0.88 -7.95
CA SER A 71 -16.31 1.77 -8.72
C SER A 71 -16.30 3.15 -8.08
N GLN A 72 -15.89 4.16 -8.83
CA GLN A 72 -15.92 5.56 -8.43
C GLN A 72 -16.53 6.38 -9.56
N ALA A 73 -17.65 7.06 -9.27
CA ALA A 73 -18.39 7.88 -10.25
C ALA A 73 -18.77 7.13 -11.56
N GLY A 74 -18.98 5.82 -11.50
CA GLY A 74 -19.31 5.00 -12.66
C GLY A 74 -18.10 4.47 -13.44
N GLU A 75 -16.88 4.83 -13.04
CA GLU A 75 -15.65 4.29 -13.60
C GLU A 75 -15.02 3.26 -12.66
N VAL A 76 -14.33 2.28 -13.24
CA VAL A 76 -13.53 1.32 -12.48
C VAL A 76 -12.12 1.88 -12.33
N VAL A 77 -11.74 2.23 -11.10
CA VAL A 77 -10.42 2.75 -10.77
C VAL A 77 -9.63 1.71 -9.97
N GLN A 78 -8.33 1.62 -10.26
CA GLN A 78 -7.42 0.83 -9.44
C GLN A 78 -7.19 1.51 -8.09
N ASP A 79 -7.00 0.73 -7.04
CA ASP A 79 -6.51 1.14 -5.73
C ASP A 79 -5.75 -0.02 -5.08
N TRP A 80 -5.23 0.17 -3.88
CA TRP A 80 -4.60 -0.88 -3.10
C TRP A 80 -5.16 -0.89 -1.68
N ARG A 81 -5.50 -2.08 -1.18
CA ARG A 81 -5.64 -2.31 0.25
C ARG A 81 -4.26 -2.59 0.83
N LEU A 82 -3.93 -1.90 1.90
CA LEU A 82 -2.61 -1.89 2.52
C LEU A 82 -2.71 -2.28 3.98
N SER A 83 -1.72 -3.01 4.48
CA SER A 83 -1.50 -3.10 5.93
C SER A 83 -1.10 -1.71 6.47
N PRO A 84 -1.24 -1.45 7.79
CA PRO A 84 -0.79 -0.18 8.38
C PRO A 84 0.70 0.12 8.12
N MET A 85 1.55 -0.91 8.13
CA MET A 85 2.97 -0.80 7.80
C MET A 85 3.16 -0.40 6.34
N ALA A 86 2.49 -1.08 5.40
CA ALA A 86 2.59 -0.80 3.98
C ALA A 86 2.06 0.59 3.61
N TYR A 87 0.97 1.03 4.26
CA TYR A 87 0.46 2.39 4.15
C TYR A 87 1.52 3.40 4.58
N MET A 88 2.14 3.18 5.74
CA MET A 88 3.17 4.09 6.23
C MET A 88 4.42 4.10 5.34
N LEU A 89 4.87 2.94 4.84
CA LEU A 89 5.95 2.88 3.85
C LEU A 89 5.59 3.64 2.57
N THR A 90 4.32 3.58 2.14
CA THR A 90 3.82 4.35 0.99
C THR A 90 3.90 5.85 1.26
N VAL A 91 3.48 6.32 2.44
CA VAL A 91 3.61 7.73 2.86
C VAL A 91 5.08 8.16 2.84
N LEU A 92 5.97 7.38 3.44
CA LEU A 92 7.40 7.71 3.52
C LEU A 92 8.10 7.74 2.16
N ASN A 93 7.56 6.99 1.19
CA ASN A 93 8.04 6.93 -0.18
C ASN A 93 7.22 7.79 -1.14
N ALA A 94 6.38 8.72 -0.68
CA ALA A 94 5.73 9.71 -1.55
C ALA A 94 6.68 10.88 -1.87
N ASP A 95 6.22 11.92 -2.58
CA ASP A 95 7.05 13.11 -2.86
C ASP A 95 7.29 13.91 -1.58
N SER A 96 8.56 14.07 -1.18
CA SER A 96 8.94 14.83 0.02
C SER A 96 8.74 16.33 -0.12
N LYS A 97 8.42 16.85 -1.32
CA LYS A 97 7.95 18.23 -1.49
C LYS A 97 6.53 18.43 -0.96
N ASN A 98 5.79 17.35 -0.73
CA ASN A 98 4.48 17.41 -0.10
C ASN A 98 4.62 17.66 1.41
N ASP A 99 3.92 18.68 1.93
CA ASP A 99 3.99 19.06 3.34
C ASP A 99 3.64 17.93 4.31
N LEU A 100 2.64 17.11 3.99
CA LEU A 100 2.23 15.98 4.85
C LEU A 100 3.33 14.93 4.91
N VAL A 101 3.93 14.61 3.77
CA VAL A 101 5.01 13.63 3.64
C VAL A 101 6.25 14.10 4.39
N ALA A 102 6.69 15.34 4.14
CA ALA A 102 7.85 15.93 4.81
C ALA A 102 7.69 15.97 6.34
N ARG A 103 6.51 16.37 6.83
CA ARG A 103 6.20 16.39 8.26
C ARG A 103 6.22 14.99 8.86
N THR A 104 5.66 14.01 8.16
CA THR A 104 5.63 12.60 8.62
C THR A 104 7.05 12.03 8.70
N GLN A 105 7.87 12.24 7.67
CA GLN A 105 9.28 11.83 7.66
C GLN A 105 10.06 12.45 8.83
N LEU A 106 9.92 13.77 9.03
CA LEU A 106 10.59 14.47 10.13
C LEU A 106 10.14 13.97 11.50
N GLU A 107 8.83 13.79 11.69
CA GLU A 107 8.27 13.30 12.95
C GLU A 107 8.74 11.87 13.27
N MET A 108 8.83 11.00 12.25
CA MET A 108 9.40 9.67 12.42
C MET A 108 10.85 9.71 12.89
N VAL A 109 11.69 10.52 12.25
CA VAL A 109 13.10 10.66 12.65
C VAL A 109 13.19 11.19 14.09
N ARG A 110 12.39 12.19 14.45
CA ARG A 110 12.35 12.73 15.82
C ARG A 110 11.95 11.67 16.84
N ARG A 111 10.87 10.91 16.58
CA ARG A 111 10.42 9.84 17.48
C ARG A 111 11.45 8.73 17.62
N PHE A 112 12.08 8.34 16.52
CA PHE A 112 13.13 7.33 16.54
C PHE A 112 14.32 7.76 17.39
N LEU A 113 14.77 9.01 17.27
CA LEU A 113 15.91 9.55 18.04
C LEU A 113 15.55 9.87 19.50
N ASN A 114 14.31 10.23 19.80
CA ASN A 114 13.86 10.55 21.16
C ASN A 114 13.47 9.30 21.99
N ASN A 115 13.28 8.15 21.33
CA ASN A 115 13.03 6.86 21.96
C ASN A 115 14.32 6.02 22.11
N GLN A 116 15.49 6.67 22.06
CA GLN A 116 16.81 6.10 22.37
C GLN A 116 17.33 6.64 23.70
#